data_AF-A0A438AY59-F1
#
_entry.id   AF-A0A438AY59-F1
#
_cell.length_a   1.000
_cell.length_b   1.000
_cell.length_c   1.000
_cell.angle_alpha   90.00
_cell.angle_beta   90.00
_cell.angle_gamma   90.00
#
_symmetry.space_group_name_H-M   'P 1'
#
loop_
_entity.id
_entity.type
_entity.pdbx_description
1 polymer ?
#
loop_
_entity_poly.entity_id
_entity_poly.type
_entity_poly.pdbx_seq_one_letter_code
_entity_poly.pdbx_strand_id
1 'polypeptide(L)'
;MFFSSGHVWVVDETQPVAALYDPYTERFGHLVSWTDLPPGPQGARQRKIEADGVWVQNHRDGPLVRVGVDGIIHAEYTQGHQLICAGQTGAWCSSSTRRRRDIASTPDVPPRRSPRPPTLLVALPEGGTRRVVIDAAATVSFEFDESSLFVGVEHDPWERVPTSAMRNLGAGFEVRYSSSVLQVPLDGTIPERIGPDTHPCLQDRPVEYTSEYADTTYNEAHRRKRAMDAALRWHWGTVTARPGTSIVRAYSPDASVPATEINLSGMRVTDGAAAAGRLWMVTTPETRTGRGRSVLTAGVDGKVHPVEVEGIDITDRCWPVGPEPLDHGSYVAHCLRGLDGVRFSDSVDEVSATYVGQWPHGHVQVRFRHVDYPGLTLVERLRLYDEQGARLDNFLAHVRPLLIEQADTRAYPPASDAVGGVLYV
;
A
#
# COMPACT_ATOMS: atom_id res chain seq x y z
N MET A 1 -6.32 4.29 -4.44
CA MET A 1 -7.47 4.76 -5.24
C MET A 1 -7.99 3.58 -6.04
N PHE A 2 -9.30 3.43 -6.18
CA PHE A 2 -9.89 2.29 -6.90
C PHE A 2 -11.31 2.60 -7.43
N PHE A 3 -11.90 1.75 -8.27
CA PHE A 3 -13.24 1.97 -8.86
C PHE A 3 -14.24 0.90 -8.43
N SER A 4 -15.20 1.28 -7.61
CA SER A 4 -16.18 0.33 -7.11
C SER A 4 -17.53 0.95 -6.81
N SER A 5 -18.59 0.16 -6.98
CA SER A 5 -19.98 0.58 -6.76
C SER A 5 -20.32 1.90 -7.49
N GLY A 6 -19.84 2.04 -8.73
CA GLY A 6 -20.09 3.20 -9.58
C GLY A 6 -19.28 4.46 -9.26
N HIS A 7 -18.36 4.42 -8.29
CA HIS A 7 -17.58 5.57 -7.85
C HIS A 7 -16.08 5.31 -7.93
N VAL A 8 -15.30 6.37 -8.12
CA VAL A 8 -13.85 6.34 -7.86
C VAL A 8 -13.63 6.67 -6.39
N TRP A 9 -13.01 5.73 -5.68
CA TRP A 9 -12.69 5.82 -4.26
C TRP A 9 -11.26 6.35 -4.09
N VAL A 10 -11.14 7.52 -3.47
CA VAL A 10 -9.86 8.09 -3.03
C VAL A 10 -9.75 7.89 -1.53
N VAL A 11 -9.00 6.87 -1.14
CA VAL A 11 -8.86 6.44 0.24
C VAL A 11 -7.71 7.18 0.91
N ASP A 12 -7.96 7.72 2.10
CA ASP A 12 -6.90 8.27 2.94
C ASP A 12 -5.94 7.16 3.39
N GLU A 13 -4.64 7.44 3.34
CA GLU A 13 -3.63 6.44 3.72
C GLU A 13 -3.65 6.11 5.20
N THR A 14 -4.13 7.03 6.02
CA THR A 14 -3.90 7.03 7.46
C THR A 14 -5.23 6.96 8.23
N GLN A 15 -6.24 7.69 7.78
CA GLN A 15 -7.58 7.73 8.37
C GLN A 15 -8.53 6.72 7.70
N PRO A 16 -9.55 6.24 8.42
CA PRO A 16 -10.53 5.30 7.91
C PRO A 16 -11.61 6.01 7.07
N VAL A 17 -11.19 6.83 6.10
CA VAL A 17 -12.08 7.63 5.27
C VAL A 17 -11.72 7.51 3.79
N ALA A 18 -12.73 7.65 2.94
CA ALA A 18 -12.56 7.78 1.50
C ALA A 18 -13.48 8.86 0.94
N ALA A 19 -12.96 9.61 -0.03
CA ALA A 19 -13.75 10.51 -0.87
C ALA A 19 -14.21 9.76 -2.12
N LEU A 20 -15.51 9.85 -2.42
CA LEU A 20 -16.12 9.21 -3.58
C LEU A 20 -16.34 10.26 -4.66
N TYR A 21 -15.86 9.96 -5.87
CA TYR A 21 -16.01 10.81 -7.04
C TYR A 21 -16.87 10.14 -8.10
N ASP A 22 -17.69 10.94 -8.78
CA ASP A 22 -18.40 10.52 -9.98
C ASP A 22 -17.37 10.37 -11.12
N PRO A 23 -17.22 9.18 -11.74
CA PRO A 23 -16.23 8.92 -12.77
C PRO A 23 -16.50 9.66 -14.09
N TYR A 24 -17.74 10.09 -14.34
CA TYR A 24 -18.16 10.76 -15.58
C TYR A 24 -18.04 12.27 -15.46
N THR A 25 -18.40 12.85 -14.32
CA THR A 25 -18.36 14.30 -14.11
C THR A 25 -17.09 14.78 -13.42
N GLU A 26 -16.29 13.87 -12.88
CA GLU A 26 -15.08 14.13 -12.07
C GLU A 26 -15.36 14.97 -10.81
N ARG A 27 -16.61 14.98 -10.35
CA ARG A 27 -17.04 15.78 -9.20
C ARG A 27 -17.01 14.94 -7.94
N PHE A 28 -16.61 15.59 -6.86
CA PHE A 28 -16.78 15.05 -5.52
C PHE A 28 -18.27 14.79 -5.24
N GLY A 29 -18.58 13.57 -4.79
CA GLY A 29 -19.91 13.17 -4.34
C GLY A 29 -20.04 13.34 -2.84
N HIS A 30 -19.40 12.46 -2.08
CA HIS A 30 -19.47 12.43 -0.62
C HIS A 30 -18.29 11.70 0.02
N LEU A 31 -18.22 11.78 1.35
CA LEU A 31 -17.28 11.03 2.18
C LEU A 31 -17.94 9.76 2.72
N VAL A 32 -17.15 8.69 2.77
CA VAL A 32 -17.48 7.48 3.52
C VAL A 32 -16.41 7.24 4.57
N SER A 33 -16.83 6.89 5.79
CA SER A 33 -15.92 6.57 6.89
C SER A 33 -16.25 5.21 7.48
N TRP A 34 -15.24 4.56 8.06
CA TRP A 34 -15.37 3.32 8.82
C TRP A 34 -14.66 3.46 10.18
N THR A 35 -14.84 4.62 10.82
CA THR A 35 -14.26 4.95 12.14
C THR A 35 -14.71 4.01 13.26
N ASP A 36 -15.87 3.36 13.11
CA ASP A 36 -16.34 2.35 14.05
C ASP A 36 -15.46 1.09 14.06
N LEU A 37 -14.67 0.87 13.00
CA LEU A 37 -13.58 -0.11 13.03
C LEU A 37 -12.46 0.48 13.91
N PRO A 38 -12.07 -0.17 15.02
CA PRO A 38 -11.04 0.36 15.89
C PRO A 38 -9.68 0.39 15.18
N PRO A 39 -8.82 1.38 15.46
CA PRO A 39 -7.47 1.43 14.90
C PRO A 39 -6.67 0.18 15.27
N GLY A 40 -5.76 -0.22 14.38
CA GLY A 40 -4.83 -1.31 14.66
C GLY A 40 -3.83 -0.93 15.76
N PRO A 41 -3.19 -1.91 16.45
CA PRO A 41 -2.07 -1.61 17.33
C PRO A 41 -0.92 -0.96 16.54
N GLN A 42 -0.07 -0.18 17.22
CA GLN A 42 1.07 0.48 16.58
C GLN A 42 1.93 -0.51 15.77
N GLY A 43 2.26 -0.11 14.54
CA GLY A 43 3.02 -0.95 13.60
C GLY A 43 2.20 -2.02 12.88
N ALA A 44 0.91 -2.19 13.19
CA ALA A 44 0.02 -3.03 12.38
C ALA A 44 -0.22 -2.38 11.02
N ARG A 45 -0.05 -3.17 9.96
CA ARG A 45 -0.40 -2.73 8.60
C ARG A 45 -1.86 -3.03 8.33
N GLN A 46 -2.63 -1.98 8.10
CA GLN A 46 -3.99 -2.08 7.58
C GLN A 46 -3.96 -2.75 6.20
N ARG A 47 -4.84 -3.72 5.99
CA ARG A 47 -5.09 -4.35 4.69
C ARG A 47 -6.40 -3.78 4.16
N LYS A 48 -6.37 -3.23 2.94
CA LYS A 48 -7.55 -2.77 2.19
C LYS A 48 -7.56 -3.51 0.86
N ILE A 49 -8.64 -4.20 0.55
CA ILE A 49 -8.82 -4.87 -0.75
C ILE A 49 -10.16 -4.43 -1.35
N GLU A 50 -10.12 -3.98 -2.59
CA GLU A 50 -11.30 -3.63 -3.38
C GLU A 50 -12.04 -4.89 -3.85
N ALA A 51 -13.36 -4.92 -3.66
CA ALA A 51 -14.30 -5.86 -4.30
C ALA A 51 -15.74 -5.43 -3.97
N ASP A 52 -16.43 -4.77 -4.91
CA ASP A 52 -17.79 -4.22 -4.70
C ASP A 52 -17.94 -3.47 -3.36
N GLY A 53 -17.15 -2.39 -3.24
CA GLY A 53 -16.82 -1.68 -2.01
C GLY A 53 -15.35 -1.91 -1.64
N VAL A 54 -15.05 -1.83 -0.34
CA VAL A 54 -13.73 -2.17 0.20
C VAL A 54 -13.84 -3.08 1.41
N TRP A 55 -13.00 -4.11 1.42
CA TRP A 55 -12.76 -4.96 2.58
C TRP A 55 -11.58 -4.41 3.36
N VAL A 56 -11.79 -4.13 4.64
CA VAL A 56 -10.77 -3.53 5.51
C VAL A 56 -10.52 -4.41 6.73
N GLN A 57 -9.25 -4.66 7.00
CA GLN A 57 -8.82 -5.29 8.25
C GLN A 57 -7.58 -4.56 8.78
N ASN A 58 -7.71 -3.91 9.94
CA ASN A 58 -6.62 -3.15 10.55
C ASN A 58 -5.54 -4.05 11.16
N HIS A 59 -5.93 -5.24 11.62
CA HIS A 59 -5.05 -6.20 12.28
C HIS A 59 -5.68 -7.60 12.22
N ARG A 60 -4.86 -8.67 12.21
CA ARG A 60 -5.32 -10.07 12.08
C ARG A 60 -6.30 -10.51 13.18
N ASP A 61 -6.17 -9.93 14.37
CA ASP A 61 -7.03 -10.24 15.53
C ASP A 61 -8.20 -9.24 15.66
N GLY A 62 -8.26 -8.24 14.78
CA GLY A 62 -9.39 -7.31 14.66
C GLY A 62 -10.46 -7.84 13.70
N PRO A 63 -11.65 -7.22 13.69
CA PRO A 63 -12.71 -7.59 12.75
C PRO A 63 -12.31 -7.24 11.31
N LEU A 64 -12.80 -8.04 10.39
CA LEU A 64 -12.80 -7.72 8.95
C LEU A 64 -14.13 -7.03 8.65
N VAL A 65 -14.10 -5.85 8.05
CA VAL A 65 -15.33 -5.12 7.69
C VAL A 65 -15.48 -5.00 6.19
N ARG A 66 -16.73 -5.11 5.72
CA ARG A 66 -17.10 -4.71 4.36
C ARG A 66 -17.66 -3.30 4.41
N VAL A 67 -17.10 -2.41 3.61
CA VAL A 67 -17.50 -1.01 3.52
C VAL A 67 -18.08 -0.76 2.13
N GLY A 68 -19.33 -0.29 2.09
CA GLY A 68 -20.01 0.18 0.89
C GLY A 68 -20.05 1.71 0.84
N VAL A 69 -20.72 2.27 -0.16
CA VAL A 69 -20.80 3.73 -0.39
C VAL A 69 -21.39 4.52 0.78
N ASP A 70 -22.15 3.85 1.66
CA ASP A 70 -22.82 4.45 2.82
C ASP A 70 -22.13 4.16 4.17
N GLY A 71 -21.00 3.43 4.17
CA GLY A 71 -20.26 3.06 5.38
C GLY A 71 -20.11 1.55 5.56
N ILE A 72 -19.90 1.12 6.81
CA ILE A 72 -19.77 -0.31 7.13
C ILE A 72 -21.11 -1.02 6.88
N ILE A 73 -21.10 -2.01 6.00
CA ILE A 73 -22.24 -2.88 5.73
C ILE A 73 -22.35 -3.94 6.84
N HIS A 74 -21.25 -4.64 7.10
CA HIS A 74 -21.15 -5.66 8.15
C HIS A 74 -19.70 -5.95 8.53
N ALA A 75 -19.53 -6.73 9.59
CA ALA A 75 -18.24 -7.12 10.16
C ALA A 75 -18.19 -8.62 10.44
N GLU A 76 -17.03 -9.23 10.21
CA GLU A 76 -16.78 -10.66 10.41
C GLU A 76 -15.63 -10.91 11.38
N TYR A 77 -15.80 -11.94 12.22
CA TYR A 77 -14.73 -12.43 13.07
C TYR A 77 -13.85 -13.43 12.32
N THR A 78 -12.61 -13.04 12.03
CA THR A 78 -11.70 -13.83 11.18
C THR A 78 -10.92 -14.92 11.91
N GLN A 79 -11.07 -15.06 13.23
CA GLN A 79 -10.40 -16.11 14.02
C GLN A 79 -8.86 -16.08 13.83
N GLY A 80 -8.28 -14.88 13.78
CA GLY A 80 -6.85 -14.67 13.56
C GLY A 80 -6.39 -14.83 12.11
N HIS A 81 -7.30 -15.03 11.15
CA HIS A 81 -6.97 -15.03 9.73
C HIS A 81 -6.81 -13.57 9.24
N GLN A 82 -5.81 -13.36 8.39
CA GLN A 82 -5.47 -12.08 7.81
C GLN A 82 -5.99 -11.99 6.36
N LEU A 83 -6.58 -10.85 6.01
CA LEU A 83 -7.05 -10.53 4.67
C LEU A 83 -5.91 -10.63 3.64
N ILE A 84 -6.15 -11.41 2.59
CA ILE A 84 -5.24 -11.63 1.46
C ILE A 84 -5.74 -10.86 0.24
N CYS A 85 -6.95 -11.19 -0.20
CA CYS A 85 -7.59 -10.69 -1.41
C CYS A 85 -9.12 -10.73 -1.26
N ALA A 86 -9.83 -10.21 -2.25
CA ALA A 86 -11.28 -10.28 -2.32
C ALA A 86 -11.70 -10.38 -3.78
N GLY A 87 -12.88 -10.96 -4.01
CA GLY A 87 -13.54 -11.00 -5.31
C GLY A 87 -15.05 -11.04 -5.12
N GLN A 88 -15.78 -11.38 -6.18
CA GLN A 88 -17.24 -11.42 -6.16
C GLN A 88 -17.80 -12.37 -5.11
N THR A 89 -17.08 -13.46 -4.83
CA THR A 89 -17.49 -14.46 -3.83
C THR A 89 -17.23 -14.04 -2.38
N GLY A 90 -16.51 -12.94 -2.16
CA GLY A 90 -16.14 -12.45 -0.84
C GLY A 90 -14.65 -12.28 -0.61
N ALA A 91 -14.29 -11.97 0.64
CA ALA A 91 -12.93 -11.71 1.07
C ALA A 91 -12.24 -12.95 1.60
N TRP A 92 -11.06 -13.26 1.05
CA TRP A 92 -10.26 -14.43 1.39
C TRP A 92 -9.19 -14.05 2.41
N CYS A 93 -9.12 -14.83 3.49
CA CYS A 93 -8.21 -14.63 4.61
C CYS A 93 -7.42 -15.92 4.90
N SER A 94 -6.14 -15.79 5.26
CA SER A 94 -5.28 -16.93 5.64
C SER A 94 -4.80 -16.83 7.07
N SER A 95 -4.57 -17.99 7.68
CA SER A 95 -3.81 -18.06 8.92
C SER A 95 -2.32 -18.20 8.60
N SER A 96 -1.47 -17.60 9.42
CA SER A 96 -0.03 -17.75 9.28
C SER A 96 0.42 -19.14 9.76
N THR A 97 0.37 -20.15 8.89
CA THR A 97 0.98 -21.46 9.17
C THR A 97 2.41 -21.49 8.67
N ARG A 98 3.35 -20.95 9.48
CA ARG A 98 4.77 -21.21 9.21
C ARG A 98 5.10 -22.65 9.60
N ARG A 99 5.63 -23.39 8.64
CA ARG A 99 6.22 -24.70 8.90
C ARG A 99 7.40 -24.54 9.85
N ARG A 100 7.41 -25.32 10.94
CA ARG A 100 8.59 -25.44 11.80
C ARG A 100 9.63 -26.29 11.07
N ARG A 101 10.91 -25.95 11.18
CA ARG A 101 11.99 -26.83 10.69
C ARG A 101 11.82 -28.21 11.32
N ASP A 102 11.75 -29.23 10.48
CA ASP A 102 11.60 -30.61 10.88
C ASP A 102 12.86 -31.37 10.47
N ILE A 103 13.72 -31.60 11.46
CA ILE A 103 15.01 -32.26 11.32
C ILE A 103 14.93 -33.58 12.08
N ALA A 104 15.37 -34.65 11.43
CA ALA A 104 15.50 -35.98 12.02
C ALA A 104 16.94 -36.49 11.92
N SER A 105 17.26 -37.51 12.71
CA SER A 105 18.58 -38.16 12.73
C SER A 105 18.80 -39.12 11.56
N THR A 106 17.73 -39.60 10.91
CA THR A 106 17.80 -40.52 9.76
C THR A 106 16.82 -40.08 8.66
N PRO A 107 17.06 -40.46 7.39
CA PRO A 107 16.24 -40.03 6.27
C PRO A 107 14.84 -40.67 6.26
N ASP A 108 14.67 -41.84 6.88
CA ASP A 108 13.41 -42.62 6.82
C ASP A 108 12.34 -42.16 7.83
N VAL A 109 12.66 -41.22 8.73
CA VAL A 109 11.70 -40.75 9.73
C VAL A 109 10.61 -39.93 9.05
N PRO A 110 9.32 -40.29 9.17
CA PRO A 110 8.25 -39.52 8.55
C PRO A 110 8.20 -38.09 9.11
N PRO A 111 7.76 -37.11 8.30
CA PRO A 111 7.61 -35.75 8.75
C PRO A 111 6.61 -35.62 9.88
N ARG A 112 6.87 -34.68 10.79
CA ARG A 112 5.93 -34.27 11.82
C ARG A 112 4.76 -33.54 11.14
N ARG A 113 3.62 -34.21 11.06
CA ARG A 113 2.39 -33.60 10.53
C ARG A 113 1.86 -32.54 11.50
N SER A 114 1.44 -31.40 10.95
CA SER A 114 0.66 -30.44 11.72
C SER A 114 -0.65 -31.10 12.15
N PRO A 115 -1.08 -30.93 13.42
CA PRO A 115 -2.37 -31.48 13.88
C PRO A 115 -3.57 -30.81 13.20
N ARG A 116 -3.37 -29.67 12.51
CA ARG A 116 -4.41 -28.98 11.76
C ARG A 116 -3.90 -28.67 10.35
N PRO A 117 -4.66 -29.05 9.29
CA PRO A 117 -4.31 -28.66 7.94
C PRO A 117 -4.38 -27.13 7.80
N PRO A 118 -3.63 -26.54 6.85
CA PRO A 118 -3.79 -25.13 6.53
C PRO A 118 -5.21 -24.86 6.04
N THR A 119 -5.79 -23.73 6.48
CA THR A 119 -7.15 -23.33 6.12
C THR A 119 -7.20 -21.89 5.66
N LEU A 120 -8.10 -21.62 4.71
CA LEU A 120 -8.56 -20.28 4.38
C LEU A 120 -9.93 -20.05 5.00
N LEU A 121 -10.20 -18.78 5.28
CA LEU A 121 -11.52 -18.29 5.66
C LEU A 121 -12.00 -17.35 4.56
N VAL A 122 -13.23 -17.54 4.10
CA VAL A 122 -13.88 -16.65 3.13
C VAL A 122 -15.03 -15.95 3.83
N ALA A 123 -14.93 -14.63 3.97
CA ALA A 123 -16.02 -13.78 4.45
C ALA A 123 -16.96 -13.44 3.30
N LEU A 124 -18.24 -13.75 3.46
CA LEU A 124 -19.22 -13.63 2.38
C LEU A 124 -19.70 -12.18 2.21
N PRO A 125 -20.02 -11.74 0.97
CA PRO A 125 -20.54 -10.41 0.70
C PRO A 125 -21.80 -10.07 1.51
N GLU A 126 -22.67 -11.04 1.76
CA GLU A 126 -23.93 -10.92 2.50
C GLU A 126 -23.78 -11.16 4.02
N GLY A 127 -22.57 -11.47 4.49
CA GLY A 127 -22.27 -11.82 5.87
C GLY A 127 -22.13 -13.32 6.12
N GLY A 128 -21.43 -13.65 7.19
CA GLY A 128 -20.99 -14.99 7.54
C GLY A 128 -19.63 -15.36 6.92
N THR A 129 -19.15 -16.53 7.33
CA THR A 129 -17.85 -17.04 6.87
C THR A 129 -17.92 -18.51 6.45
N ARG A 130 -17.11 -18.89 5.46
CA ARG A 130 -16.88 -20.29 5.04
C ARG A 130 -15.42 -20.65 5.22
N ARG A 131 -15.17 -21.91 5.57
CA ARG A 131 -13.82 -22.45 5.66
C ARG A 131 -13.50 -23.27 4.42
N VAL A 132 -12.26 -23.11 3.93
CA VAL A 132 -11.69 -23.90 2.85
C VAL A 132 -10.47 -24.62 3.39
N VAL A 133 -10.48 -25.95 3.32
CA VAL A 133 -9.34 -26.78 3.72
C VAL A 133 -8.34 -26.86 2.58
N ILE A 134 -7.05 -26.71 2.87
CA ILE A 134 -5.98 -26.91 1.88
C ILE A 134 -5.35 -28.28 2.13
N ASP A 135 -5.42 -29.16 1.13
CA ASP A 135 -4.78 -30.47 1.11
C ASP A 135 -3.27 -30.31 0.85
N ALA A 136 -2.57 -29.75 1.83
CA ALA A 136 -1.14 -29.50 1.79
C ALA A 136 -0.52 -29.64 3.19
N ALA A 137 0.78 -29.89 3.23
CA ALA A 137 1.57 -29.86 4.47
C ALA A 137 1.74 -28.42 4.99
N ALA A 138 1.90 -27.44 4.08
CA ALA A 138 2.01 -26.02 4.43
C ALA A 138 1.64 -25.12 3.24
N THR A 139 1.21 -23.89 3.54
CA THR A 139 1.13 -22.79 2.58
C THR A 139 2.41 -21.96 2.65
N VAL A 140 3.05 -21.73 1.50
CA VAL A 140 4.32 -20.98 1.41
C VAL A 140 4.13 -19.55 0.90
N SER A 141 3.14 -19.31 0.04
CA SER A 141 2.86 -18.00 -0.54
C SER A 141 1.38 -17.85 -0.88
N PHE A 142 0.95 -16.58 -0.95
CA PHE A 142 -0.34 -16.19 -1.48
C PHE A 142 -0.12 -15.04 -2.46
N GLU A 143 -0.64 -15.19 -3.67
CA GLU A 143 -0.69 -14.15 -4.69
C GLU A 143 -2.10 -14.10 -5.25
N PHE A 144 -2.53 -12.98 -5.80
CA PHE A 144 -3.84 -12.90 -6.44
C PHE A 144 -3.80 -11.93 -7.61
N ASP A 145 -4.74 -12.13 -8.51
CA ASP A 145 -5.14 -11.14 -9.50
C ASP A 145 -6.67 -10.95 -9.43
N GLU A 146 -7.24 -10.27 -10.41
CA GLU A 146 -8.66 -9.89 -10.45
C GLU A 146 -9.59 -11.10 -10.61
N SER A 147 -9.05 -12.23 -11.09
CA SER A 147 -9.81 -13.44 -11.42
C SER A 147 -9.49 -14.63 -10.52
N SER A 148 -8.31 -14.66 -9.92
CA SER A 148 -7.82 -15.87 -9.24
C SER A 148 -6.94 -15.55 -8.03
N LEU A 149 -7.13 -16.35 -6.98
CA LEU A 149 -6.20 -16.52 -5.87
C LEU A 149 -5.24 -17.65 -6.22
N PHE A 150 -3.95 -17.37 -6.16
CA PHE A 150 -2.86 -18.34 -6.31
C PHE A 150 -2.27 -18.67 -4.94
N VAL A 151 -2.21 -19.97 -4.63
CA VAL A 151 -1.72 -20.44 -3.34
C VAL A 151 -0.52 -21.35 -3.56
N GLY A 152 0.67 -20.90 -3.16
CA GLY A 152 1.85 -21.77 -3.12
C GLY A 152 1.74 -22.75 -1.96
N VAL A 153 1.88 -24.04 -2.25
CA VAL A 153 1.74 -25.13 -1.28
C VAL A 153 2.91 -26.10 -1.31
N GLU A 154 3.27 -26.63 -0.14
CA GLU A 154 4.14 -27.79 0.04
C GLU A 154 3.28 -29.03 0.32
N HIS A 155 3.50 -30.14 -0.39
CA HIS A 155 2.69 -31.36 -0.28
C HIS A 155 3.49 -32.64 -0.58
N ASP A 156 2.87 -33.80 -0.38
CA ASP A 156 3.43 -35.10 -0.74
C ASP A 156 3.69 -35.21 -2.26
N PRO A 157 4.75 -35.91 -2.71
CA PRO A 157 5.71 -36.65 -1.90
C PRO A 157 6.75 -35.73 -1.22
N TRP A 158 7.36 -36.24 -0.16
CA TRP A 158 8.50 -35.61 0.52
C TRP A 158 9.74 -36.51 0.47
N GLU A 159 10.89 -35.87 0.61
CA GLU A 159 12.18 -36.50 0.83
C GLU A 159 12.87 -35.90 2.06
N ARG A 160 13.89 -36.57 2.59
CA ARG A 160 14.75 -36.03 3.66
C ARG A 160 16.15 -35.82 3.12
N VAL A 161 16.60 -34.57 3.17
CA VAL A 161 17.86 -34.12 2.56
C VAL A 161 18.87 -33.81 3.66
N PRO A 162 20.14 -34.23 3.52
CA PRO A 162 21.18 -33.90 4.49
C PRO A 162 21.30 -32.38 4.71
N THR A 163 21.35 -31.96 5.97
CA THR A 163 21.53 -30.57 6.37
C THR A 163 22.62 -30.45 7.44
N SER A 164 23.42 -29.38 7.35
CA SER A 164 24.49 -29.05 8.31
C SER A 164 23.98 -28.20 9.49
N ALA A 165 22.66 -28.01 9.60
CA ALA A 165 22.04 -27.02 10.49
C ALA A 165 22.18 -27.29 11.99
N MET A 166 22.75 -28.43 12.43
CA MET A 166 23.01 -28.70 13.84
C MET A 166 24.51 -28.63 14.16
N ARG A 167 24.96 -27.49 14.68
CA ARG A 167 26.37 -27.30 15.09
C ARG A 167 26.85 -28.26 16.20
N ASN A 168 25.95 -28.93 16.94
CA ASN A 168 26.30 -29.71 18.13
C ASN A 168 25.73 -31.14 18.21
N LEU A 169 25.06 -31.69 17.18
CA LEU A 169 24.33 -32.98 17.26
C LEU A 169 24.59 -33.98 16.12
N GLY A 170 25.55 -33.72 15.23
CA GLY A 170 25.83 -34.57 14.06
C GLY A 170 25.00 -34.21 12.82
N ALA A 171 25.21 -34.95 11.73
CA ALA A 171 24.48 -34.74 10.47
C ALA A 171 22.98 -34.99 10.66
N GLY A 172 22.15 -34.00 10.34
CA GLY A 172 20.69 -34.11 10.40
C GLY A 172 20.09 -34.17 9.00
N PHE A 173 18.84 -34.63 8.90
CA PHE A 173 18.09 -34.63 7.65
C PHE A 173 16.85 -33.75 7.76
N GLU A 174 16.79 -32.71 6.96
CA GLU A 174 15.64 -31.81 6.86
C GLU A 174 14.66 -32.35 5.82
N VAL A 175 13.38 -32.39 6.16
CA VAL A 175 12.35 -32.76 5.18
C VAL A 175 12.20 -31.67 4.12
N ARG A 176 12.12 -32.09 2.86
CA ARG A 176 11.77 -31.29 1.70
C ARG A 176 10.51 -31.88 1.08
N TYR A 177 9.46 -31.08 0.96
CA TYR A 177 8.23 -31.46 0.28
C TYR A 177 8.31 -31.10 -1.21
N SER A 178 7.45 -31.73 -2.00
CA SER A 178 7.13 -31.22 -3.33
C SER A 178 6.37 -29.90 -3.20
N SER A 179 6.52 -29.02 -4.19
CA SER A 179 5.88 -27.70 -4.20
C SER A 179 5.05 -27.53 -5.44
N SER A 180 3.84 -26.97 -5.29
CA SER A 180 2.95 -26.63 -6.39
C SER A 180 2.27 -25.29 -6.13
N VAL A 181 1.70 -24.70 -7.18
CA VAL A 181 0.81 -23.54 -7.09
C VAL A 181 -0.62 -24.00 -7.37
N LEU A 182 -1.54 -23.66 -6.48
CA LEU A 182 -2.97 -23.85 -6.67
C LEU A 182 -3.58 -22.60 -7.28
N GLN A 183 -4.57 -22.75 -8.16
CA GLN A 183 -5.35 -21.64 -8.72
C GLN A 183 -6.81 -21.77 -8.32
N VAL A 184 -7.35 -20.77 -7.62
CA VAL A 184 -8.73 -20.72 -7.13
C VAL A 184 -9.45 -19.52 -7.77
N PRO A 185 -10.51 -19.74 -8.57
CA PRO A 185 -11.30 -18.65 -9.15
C PRO A 185 -11.98 -17.79 -8.07
N LEU A 186 -11.95 -16.47 -8.25
CA LEU A 186 -12.58 -15.48 -7.35
C LEU A 186 -14.04 -15.16 -7.68
N ASP A 187 -14.52 -15.63 -8.84
CA ASP A 187 -15.89 -15.51 -9.36
C ASP A 187 -16.65 -16.85 -9.34
N GLY A 188 -16.00 -17.94 -8.89
CA GLY A 188 -16.55 -19.29 -8.87
C GLY A 188 -17.29 -19.67 -7.60
N THR A 189 -17.71 -20.93 -7.49
CA THR A 189 -18.25 -21.44 -6.21
C THR A 189 -17.12 -21.59 -5.20
N ILE A 190 -17.32 -21.14 -3.96
CA ILE A 190 -16.34 -21.33 -2.88
C ILE A 190 -16.22 -22.85 -2.59
N PRO A 191 -15.05 -23.46 -2.83
CA PRO A 191 -14.84 -24.89 -2.59
C PRO A 191 -14.75 -25.18 -1.09
N GLU A 192 -15.12 -26.39 -0.67
CA GLU A 192 -14.87 -26.84 0.71
C GLU A 192 -13.40 -27.22 0.91
N ARG A 193 -12.71 -27.60 -0.17
CA ARG A 193 -11.36 -28.13 -0.17
C ARG A 193 -10.63 -27.83 -1.47
N ILE A 194 -9.35 -27.48 -1.37
CA ILE A 194 -8.45 -27.25 -2.50
C ILE A 194 -7.16 -28.04 -2.33
N GLY A 195 -6.54 -28.47 -3.43
CA GLY A 195 -5.30 -29.24 -3.42
C GLY A 195 -4.70 -29.40 -4.80
N PRO A 196 -3.47 -29.95 -4.90
CA PRO A 196 -2.75 -30.08 -6.18
C PRO A 196 -3.54 -30.82 -7.27
N ASP A 197 -4.31 -31.85 -6.88
CA ASP A 197 -5.08 -32.67 -7.82
C ASP A 197 -6.41 -32.02 -8.25
N THR A 198 -6.92 -31.05 -7.47
CA THR A 198 -8.26 -30.46 -7.69
C THR A 198 -8.19 -29.06 -8.28
N HIS A 199 -7.16 -28.30 -7.95
CA HIS A 199 -6.99 -26.90 -8.34
C HIS A 199 -5.56 -26.62 -8.88
N PRO A 200 -5.04 -27.43 -9.82
CA PRO A 200 -3.69 -27.21 -10.34
C PRO A 200 -3.59 -25.87 -11.08
N CYS A 201 -2.54 -25.10 -10.81
CA CYS A 201 -2.15 -23.99 -11.69
C CYS A 201 -1.44 -24.55 -12.92
N LEU A 202 -2.05 -24.40 -14.10
CA LEU A 202 -1.51 -24.91 -15.36
C LEU A 202 -0.36 -24.07 -15.93
N GLN A 203 -0.12 -22.89 -15.34
CA GLN A 203 0.99 -22.02 -15.71
C GLN A 203 2.21 -22.33 -14.83
N ASP A 204 3.40 -22.39 -15.42
CA ASP A 204 4.68 -22.40 -14.71
C ASP A 204 4.86 -21.06 -13.97
N ARG A 205 4.25 -20.95 -12.80
CA ARG A 205 4.47 -19.84 -11.87
C ARG A 205 5.53 -20.26 -10.86
N PRO A 206 6.69 -19.57 -10.80
CA PRO A 206 7.66 -19.85 -9.76
C PRO A 206 7.07 -19.52 -8.39
N VAL A 207 7.48 -20.29 -7.38
CA VAL A 207 7.01 -20.15 -5.99
C VAL A 207 7.70 -18.97 -5.27
N GLU A 208 8.64 -18.29 -5.92
CA GLU A 208 9.54 -17.32 -5.28
C GLU A 208 9.47 -15.89 -5.85
N TYR A 209 9.27 -14.95 -4.92
CA TYR A 209 9.47 -13.49 -4.96
C TYR A 209 8.46 -12.61 -5.70
N THR A 210 7.59 -12.03 -4.89
CA THR A 210 6.85 -10.78 -5.13
C THR A 210 7.76 -9.57 -4.91
N SER A 211 8.61 -9.20 -5.88
CA SER A 211 9.34 -7.94 -5.86
C SER A 211 8.78 -6.97 -6.89
N GLU A 212 8.42 -5.77 -6.45
CA GLU A 212 8.01 -4.65 -7.29
C GLU A 212 9.14 -4.29 -8.27
N TYR A 213 8.95 -4.54 -9.56
CA TYR A 213 9.84 -4.02 -10.60
C TYR A 213 9.04 -3.32 -11.69
N ALA A 214 9.63 -2.27 -12.22
CA ALA A 214 8.98 -1.24 -13.04
C ALA A 214 9.04 -1.50 -14.56
N ASP A 215 9.34 -2.72 -15.00
CA ASP A 215 9.30 -3.05 -16.43
C ASP A 215 7.83 -3.21 -16.86
N THR A 216 7.43 -2.53 -17.94
CA THR A 216 6.08 -2.62 -18.51
C THR A 216 5.74 -4.03 -18.96
N THR A 217 6.69 -4.78 -19.53
CA THR A 217 6.47 -6.19 -19.91
C THR A 217 6.35 -7.08 -18.69
N TYR A 218 7.06 -6.77 -17.61
CA TYR A 218 6.92 -7.46 -16.32
C TYR A 218 5.58 -7.13 -15.67
N ASN A 219 5.18 -5.87 -15.62
CA ASN A 219 3.89 -5.42 -15.08
C ASN A 219 2.71 -5.97 -15.89
N GLU A 220 2.84 -6.09 -17.21
CA GLU A 220 1.84 -6.71 -18.06
C GLU A 220 1.79 -8.23 -17.85
N ALA A 221 2.94 -8.92 -17.85
CA ALA A 221 3.04 -10.36 -17.62
C ALA A 221 2.62 -10.78 -16.20
N HIS A 222 2.89 -9.95 -15.20
CA HIS A 222 2.63 -10.20 -13.78
C HIS A 222 1.43 -9.41 -13.26
N ARG A 223 0.68 -8.75 -14.14
CA ARG A 223 -0.60 -8.09 -13.82
C ARG A 223 -0.48 -7.02 -12.72
N ARG A 224 0.63 -6.27 -12.67
CA ARG A 224 0.93 -5.22 -11.67
C ARG A 224 0.79 -3.82 -12.25
N LYS A 225 0.54 -2.83 -11.39
CA LYS A 225 0.43 -1.39 -11.74
C LYS A 225 -0.44 -1.17 -12.98
N ARG A 226 -1.67 -1.68 -12.86
CA ARG A 226 -2.67 -1.65 -13.90
C ARG A 226 -4.04 -1.34 -13.32
N ALA A 227 -4.91 -0.84 -14.16
CA ALA A 227 -6.32 -0.69 -13.87
C ALA A 227 -7.11 -1.03 -15.13
N MET A 228 -8.25 -1.69 -14.97
CA MET A 228 -9.03 -2.18 -16.10
C MET A 228 -10.49 -1.79 -15.93
N ASP A 229 -11.13 -1.40 -17.03
CA ASP A 229 -12.58 -1.33 -17.12
C ASP A 229 -13.06 -2.18 -18.31
N ALA A 230 -14.35 -2.15 -18.60
CA ALA A 230 -14.92 -2.95 -19.69
C ALA A 230 -14.34 -2.60 -21.08
N ALA A 231 -13.78 -1.40 -21.27
CA ALA A 231 -13.32 -0.90 -22.56
C ALA A 231 -11.80 -0.95 -22.72
N LEU A 232 -11.04 -0.77 -21.64
CA LEU A 232 -9.60 -0.55 -21.70
C LEU A 232 -8.87 -1.22 -20.53
N ARG A 233 -7.66 -1.68 -20.85
CA ARG A 233 -6.64 -2.05 -19.86
C ARG A 233 -5.56 -0.97 -19.85
N TRP A 234 -5.37 -0.36 -18.69
CA TRP A 234 -4.37 0.67 -18.46
C TRP A 234 -3.19 0.09 -17.71
N HIS A 235 -1.98 0.47 -18.13
CA HIS A 235 -0.73 0.05 -17.52
C HIS A 235 0.17 1.25 -17.31
N TRP A 236 0.91 1.29 -16.20
CA TRP A 236 1.89 2.33 -15.95
C TRP A 236 3.20 1.80 -15.36
N GLY A 237 4.29 2.53 -15.60
CA GLY A 237 5.62 2.20 -15.10
C GLY A 237 6.66 3.26 -15.42
N THR A 238 7.81 3.19 -14.75
CA THR A 238 8.94 4.07 -15.03
C THR A 238 9.87 3.40 -16.03
N VAL A 239 10.35 4.14 -17.03
CA VAL A 239 11.27 3.59 -18.03
C VAL A 239 12.72 3.86 -17.64
N THR A 240 13.54 2.82 -17.55
CA THR A 240 14.98 2.91 -17.23
C THR A 240 15.75 3.78 -18.23
N ALA A 241 15.37 3.75 -19.50
CA ALA A 241 15.98 4.58 -20.54
C ALA A 241 15.66 6.09 -20.41
N ARG A 242 14.65 6.45 -19.60
CA ARG A 242 14.24 7.84 -19.34
C ARG A 242 13.97 8.03 -17.84
N PRO A 243 15.04 8.14 -17.02
CA PRO A 243 14.90 8.36 -15.58
C PRO A 243 13.97 9.55 -15.29
N GLY A 244 13.09 9.39 -14.30
CA GLY A 244 12.11 10.42 -13.93
C GLY A 244 10.94 10.62 -14.89
N THR A 245 10.69 9.68 -15.80
CA THR A 245 9.47 9.67 -16.63
C THR A 245 8.65 8.42 -16.35
N SER A 246 7.37 8.62 -16.01
CA SER A 246 6.38 7.53 -16.04
C SER A 246 5.72 7.45 -17.40
N ILE A 247 5.59 6.24 -17.93
CA ILE A 247 4.80 5.95 -19.12
C ILE A 247 3.49 5.31 -18.69
N VAL A 248 2.41 5.81 -19.27
CA VAL A 248 1.06 5.27 -19.12
C VAL A 248 0.57 4.83 -20.49
N ARG A 249 0.03 3.62 -20.61
CA ARG A 249 -0.50 3.07 -21.85
C ARG A 249 -1.90 2.53 -21.64
N ALA A 250 -2.79 2.81 -22.59
CA ALA A 250 -4.07 2.12 -22.68
C ALA A 250 -4.04 1.13 -23.84
N TYR A 251 -4.65 -0.02 -23.64
CA TYR A 251 -4.84 -1.02 -24.68
C TYR A 251 -6.32 -1.42 -24.69
N SER A 252 -6.81 -1.81 -25.85
CA SER A 252 -8.06 -2.58 -25.91
C SER A 252 -7.84 -3.97 -25.27
N PRO A 253 -8.89 -4.66 -24.80
CA PRO A 253 -8.78 -5.89 -24.01
C PRO A 253 -7.89 -6.96 -24.65
N ASP A 254 -7.99 -7.15 -25.97
CA ASP A 254 -7.26 -8.18 -26.71
C ASP A 254 -6.10 -7.65 -27.58
N ALA A 255 -5.84 -6.34 -27.52
CA ALA A 255 -4.82 -5.71 -28.36
C ALA A 255 -3.45 -5.78 -27.70
N SER A 256 -2.42 -6.18 -28.45
CA SER A 256 -1.01 -6.14 -28.00
C SER A 256 -0.32 -4.80 -28.27
N VAL A 257 -0.93 -3.93 -29.08
CA VAL A 257 -0.44 -2.58 -29.39
C VAL A 257 -1.26 -1.57 -28.59
N PRO A 258 -0.62 -0.59 -27.93
CA PRO A 258 -1.34 0.42 -27.15
C PRO A 258 -2.19 1.31 -28.08
N ALA A 259 -3.42 1.57 -27.67
CA ALA A 259 -4.31 2.55 -28.29
C ALA A 259 -3.86 3.98 -28.00
N THR A 260 -3.22 4.20 -26.83
CA THR A 260 -2.61 5.48 -26.48
C THR A 260 -1.38 5.28 -25.59
N GLU A 261 -0.44 6.21 -25.68
CA GLU A 261 0.74 6.29 -24.82
C GLU A 261 0.93 7.73 -24.34
N ILE A 262 1.08 7.88 -23.03
CA ILE A 262 1.23 9.17 -22.35
C ILE A 262 2.54 9.14 -21.59
N ASN A 263 3.34 10.20 -21.76
CA ASN A 263 4.59 10.40 -21.04
C ASN A 263 4.37 11.47 -19.95
N LEU A 264 4.53 11.07 -18.69
CA LEU A 264 4.45 11.94 -17.52
C LEU A 264 5.86 12.23 -17.01
N SER A 265 6.46 13.30 -17.53
CA SER A 265 7.80 13.75 -17.15
C SER A 265 7.80 14.39 -15.76
N GLY A 266 8.78 14.04 -14.92
CA GLY A 266 8.93 14.56 -13.56
C GLY A 266 7.92 14.01 -12.56
N MET A 267 7.09 13.05 -12.95
CA MET A 267 6.05 12.44 -12.13
C MET A 267 6.14 10.92 -12.13
N ARG A 268 5.88 10.34 -10.96
CA ARG A 268 5.69 8.91 -10.73
C ARG A 268 4.21 8.62 -10.51
N VAL A 269 3.63 7.73 -11.32
CA VAL A 269 2.30 7.17 -11.03
C VAL A 269 2.47 6.12 -9.93
N THR A 270 1.84 6.38 -8.79
CA THR A 270 1.92 5.53 -7.59
C THR A 270 0.75 4.56 -7.50
N ASP A 271 -0.43 5.00 -7.95
CA ASP A 271 -1.67 4.23 -7.89
C ASP A 271 -2.64 4.69 -8.99
N GLY A 272 -3.66 3.89 -9.31
CA GLY A 272 -4.65 4.26 -10.32
C GLY A 272 -5.88 3.35 -10.39
N ALA A 273 -6.97 3.91 -10.93
CA ALA A 273 -8.25 3.25 -11.12
C ALA A 273 -8.78 3.51 -12.53
N ALA A 274 -9.44 2.52 -13.15
CA ALA A 274 -10.04 2.68 -14.46
C ALA A 274 -11.56 2.76 -14.31
N ALA A 275 -12.15 3.81 -14.85
CA ALA A 275 -13.58 4.05 -14.79
C ALA A 275 -14.02 4.91 -15.97
N ALA A 276 -15.19 4.60 -16.54
CA ALA A 276 -15.79 5.37 -17.63
C ALA A 276 -14.85 5.58 -18.85
N GLY A 277 -14.00 4.61 -19.18
CA GLY A 277 -13.04 4.70 -20.28
C GLY A 277 -11.85 5.63 -20.00
N ARG A 278 -11.64 6.01 -18.74
CA ARG A 278 -10.56 6.88 -18.28
C ARG A 278 -9.72 6.19 -17.22
N LEU A 279 -8.46 6.58 -17.15
CA LEU A 279 -7.57 6.26 -16.04
C LEU A 279 -7.54 7.44 -15.07
N TRP A 280 -7.88 7.17 -13.82
CA TRP A 280 -7.60 8.02 -12.69
C TRP A 280 -6.26 7.61 -12.07
N MET A 281 -5.41 8.58 -11.75
CA MET A 281 -4.03 8.33 -11.34
C MET A 281 -3.67 9.17 -10.13
N VAL A 282 -3.03 8.56 -9.13
CA VAL A 282 -2.32 9.28 -8.08
C VAL A 282 -0.87 9.42 -8.49
N THR A 283 -0.42 10.65 -8.72
CA THR A 283 0.96 10.96 -9.08
C THR A 283 1.71 11.60 -7.92
N THR A 284 2.97 11.22 -7.75
CA THR A 284 3.94 11.94 -6.91
C THR A 284 4.99 12.56 -7.83
N PRO A 285 5.60 13.70 -7.46
CA PRO A 285 6.83 14.14 -8.09
C PRO A 285 7.93 13.08 -7.97
N GLU A 286 8.85 13.04 -8.94
CA GLU A 286 10.00 12.12 -8.88
C GLU A 286 11.03 12.55 -7.82
N THR A 287 11.19 13.87 -7.61
CA THR A 287 12.01 14.42 -6.53
C THR A 287 11.20 14.46 -5.23
N ARG A 288 11.85 14.32 -4.06
CA ARG A 288 11.14 14.38 -2.76
C ARG A 288 10.54 15.76 -2.47
N THR A 289 10.94 16.75 -3.25
CA THR A 289 10.70 18.17 -3.03
C THR A 289 9.60 18.77 -3.92
N GLY A 290 9.08 18.01 -4.89
CA GLY A 290 7.96 18.52 -5.69
C GLY A 290 6.70 18.68 -4.83
N ARG A 291 5.81 19.62 -5.21
CA ARG A 291 4.48 19.76 -4.59
C ARG A 291 3.77 18.41 -4.56
N GLY A 292 3.10 18.14 -3.44
CA GLY A 292 2.58 16.83 -3.03
C GLY A 292 1.75 16.04 -4.04
N ARG A 293 1.21 14.91 -3.59
CA ARG A 293 0.44 13.99 -4.44
C ARG A 293 -0.66 14.72 -5.20
N SER A 294 -0.75 14.47 -6.49
CA SER A 294 -1.78 15.00 -7.37
C SER A 294 -2.66 13.88 -7.89
N VAL A 295 -3.92 14.20 -8.16
CA VAL A 295 -4.84 13.28 -8.85
C VAL A 295 -5.03 13.78 -10.28
N LEU A 296 -4.75 12.91 -11.24
CA LEU A 296 -4.89 13.20 -12.68
C LEU A 296 -5.87 12.22 -13.31
N THR A 297 -6.61 12.65 -14.32
CA THR A 297 -7.39 11.78 -15.21
C THR A 297 -6.79 11.78 -16.61
N ALA A 298 -6.88 10.65 -17.31
CA ALA A 298 -6.45 10.50 -18.69
C ALA A 298 -7.43 9.66 -19.51
N GLY A 299 -7.72 10.11 -20.73
CA GLY A 299 -8.53 9.38 -21.70
C GLY A 299 -7.70 8.75 -22.82
N VAL A 300 -8.35 7.96 -23.68
CA VAL A 300 -7.71 7.36 -24.88
C VAL A 300 -7.20 8.44 -25.85
N ASP A 301 -7.78 9.64 -25.82
CA ASP A 301 -7.30 10.79 -26.59
C ASP A 301 -5.92 11.31 -26.15
N GLY A 302 -5.35 10.73 -25.08
CA GLY A 302 -4.02 11.05 -24.58
C GLY A 302 -3.96 12.34 -23.77
N LYS A 303 -5.09 13.02 -23.54
CA LYS A 303 -5.14 14.24 -22.73
C LYS A 303 -5.14 13.89 -21.26
N VAL A 304 -4.39 14.68 -20.50
CA VAL A 304 -4.25 14.56 -19.05
C VAL A 304 -4.82 15.81 -18.40
N HIS A 305 -5.71 15.63 -17.43
CA HIS A 305 -6.35 16.70 -16.71
C HIS A 305 -6.14 16.53 -15.20
N PRO A 306 -5.80 17.58 -14.45
CA PRO A 306 -5.86 17.52 -13.00
C PRO A 306 -7.32 17.45 -12.55
N VAL A 307 -7.61 16.61 -11.56
CA VAL A 307 -8.92 16.64 -10.89
C VAL A 307 -8.92 17.85 -9.96
N GLU A 308 -9.84 18.78 -10.20
CA GLU A 308 -10.02 19.91 -9.30
C GLU A 308 -10.61 19.43 -7.98
N VAL A 309 -9.86 19.63 -6.89
CA VAL A 309 -10.29 19.31 -5.53
C VAL A 309 -10.22 20.58 -4.71
N GLU A 310 -11.38 21.13 -4.36
CA GLU A 310 -11.46 22.06 -3.23
C GLU A 310 -11.18 21.25 -1.96
N GLY A 311 -10.43 21.81 -1.01
CA GLY A 311 -9.99 21.08 0.19
C GLY A 311 -11.17 20.37 0.88
N ILE A 312 -11.10 19.04 0.98
CA ILE A 312 -12.15 18.22 1.58
C ILE A 312 -11.91 18.15 3.07
N ASP A 313 -12.82 18.71 3.86
CA ASP A 313 -12.77 18.60 5.32
C ASP A 313 -13.24 17.23 5.78
N ILE A 314 -12.33 16.48 6.41
CA ILE A 314 -12.57 15.14 6.96
C ILE A 314 -12.55 15.12 8.49
N THR A 315 -12.47 16.28 9.16
CA THR A 315 -12.19 16.38 10.61
C THR A 315 -13.17 15.55 11.46
N ASP A 316 -14.46 15.62 11.15
CA ASP A 316 -15.52 14.88 11.87
C ASP A 316 -15.56 13.37 11.53
N ARG A 317 -14.68 12.90 10.64
CA ARG A 317 -14.63 11.52 10.12
C ARG A 317 -13.29 10.83 10.41
N CYS A 318 -12.41 11.46 11.17
CA CYS A 318 -11.13 10.89 11.59
C CYS A 318 -11.28 10.07 12.88
N TRP A 319 -10.38 9.11 13.09
CA TRP A 319 -10.19 8.60 14.44
C TRP A 319 -9.68 9.73 15.35
N PRO A 320 -10.13 9.80 16.61
CA PRO A 320 -9.57 10.73 17.56
C PRO A 320 -8.10 10.41 17.78
N VAL A 321 -7.27 11.45 17.84
CA VAL A 321 -5.87 11.29 18.23
C VAL A 321 -5.81 10.89 19.71
N GLY A 322 -4.92 9.95 20.03
CA GLY A 322 -4.71 9.47 21.39
C GLY A 322 -4.23 10.57 22.37
N PRO A 323 -4.08 10.23 23.67
CA PRO A 323 -3.51 11.15 24.64
C PRO A 323 -2.06 11.53 24.27
N GLU A 324 -1.60 12.66 24.80
CA GLU A 324 -0.22 13.12 24.60
C GLU A 324 0.78 12.04 25.07
N PRO A 325 1.79 11.67 24.25
CA PRO A 325 2.83 10.74 24.65
C PRO A 325 3.59 11.24 25.88
N LEU A 326 3.88 10.36 26.85
CA LEU A 326 4.54 10.73 28.11
C LEU A 326 5.91 11.43 27.93
N ASP A 327 6.61 11.08 26.87
CA ASP A 327 7.91 11.62 26.48
C ASP A 327 7.81 12.64 25.33
N HIS A 328 6.62 13.24 25.08
CA HIS A 328 6.43 14.28 24.07
C HIS A 328 7.43 15.43 24.23
N GLY A 329 7.55 16.00 25.43
CA GLY A 329 8.47 17.11 25.67
C GLY A 329 9.95 16.76 25.43
N SER A 330 10.39 15.55 25.81
CA SER A 330 11.77 15.12 25.58
C SER A 330 12.03 14.79 24.11
N TYR A 331 11.02 14.26 23.40
CA TYR A 331 11.07 14.01 21.96
C TYR A 331 11.13 15.32 21.15
N VAL A 332 10.29 16.31 21.48
CA VAL A 332 10.36 17.66 20.89
C VAL A 332 11.76 18.26 21.10
N ALA A 333 12.27 18.23 22.34
CA ALA A 333 13.60 18.74 22.63
C ALA A 333 14.72 18.00 21.86
N HIS A 334 14.57 16.69 21.64
CA HIS A 334 15.49 15.91 20.82
C HIS A 334 15.45 16.36 19.35
N CYS A 335 14.27 16.52 18.75
CA CYS A 335 14.11 16.98 17.37
C CYS A 335 14.64 18.41 17.18
N LEU A 336 14.34 19.32 18.11
CA LEU A 336 14.83 20.71 18.05
C LEU A 336 16.36 20.76 18.11
N ARG A 337 17.00 20.01 19.03
CA ARG A 337 18.48 19.90 19.07
C ARG A 337 19.08 19.36 17.77
N GLY A 338 18.32 18.56 17.02
CA GLY A 338 18.75 18.00 15.74
C GLY A 338 18.65 18.96 14.55
N LEU A 339 17.95 20.09 14.69
CA LEU A 339 17.67 21.02 13.59
C LEU A 339 18.13 22.46 13.87
N ASP A 340 18.03 22.91 15.12
CA ASP A 340 18.36 24.28 15.50
C ASP A 340 19.85 24.59 15.27
N GLY A 341 20.14 25.68 14.56
CA GLY A 341 21.51 26.06 14.18
C GLY A 341 22.21 25.11 13.20
N VAL A 342 21.57 24.02 12.79
CA VAL A 342 22.19 23.04 11.88
C VAL A 342 22.06 23.54 10.45
N ARG A 343 23.18 24.03 9.90
CA ARG A 343 23.28 24.34 8.47
C ARG A 343 23.19 23.04 7.67
N PHE A 344 22.10 22.87 6.92
CA PHE A 344 21.86 21.67 6.13
C PHE A 344 22.35 21.80 4.68
N SER A 345 22.37 23.01 4.10
CA SER A 345 22.92 23.27 2.76
C SER A 345 23.86 24.49 2.78
N ASP A 346 24.82 24.53 1.87
CA ASP A 346 25.70 25.69 1.66
C ASP A 346 24.90 26.91 1.16
N SER A 347 23.73 26.71 0.58
CA SER A 347 22.84 27.79 0.12
C SER A 347 22.01 28.42 1.25
N VAL A 348 22.13 27.88 2.48
CA VAL A 348 21.29 28.26 3.61
C VAL A 348 22.11 28.80 4.79
N ASP A 349 21.58 29.81 5.46
CA ASP A 349 22.12 30.41 6.68
C ASP A 349 21.01 30.79 7.68
N GLU A 350 21.42 31.24 8.88
CA GLU A 350 20.52 31.66 9.98
C GLU A 350 19.41 30.65 10.33
N VAL A 351 19.76 29.36 10.37
CA VAL A 351 18.81 28.28 10.68
C VAL A 351 18.42 28.33 12.16
N SER A 352 17.12 28.39 12.43
CA SER A 352 16.54 28.22 13.77
C SER A 352 15.35 27.27 13.74
N ALA A 353 15.20 26.44 14.76
CA ALA A 353 14.09 25.51 14.90
C ALA A 353 13.35 25.75 16.20
N THR A 354 12.03 25.89 16.12
CA THR A 354 11.16 26.10 17.28
C THR A 354 9.95 25.19 17.21
N TYR A 355 9.40 24.81 18.36
CA TYR A 355 8.13 24.08 18.41
C TYR A 355 6.98 25.07 18.56
N VAL A 356 5.96 24.94 17.72
CA VAL A 356 4.80 25.84 17.69
C VAL A 356 3.52 25.04 17.82
N GLY A 357 2.63 25.50 18.71
CA GLY A 357 1.37 24.84 19.02
C GLY A 357 1.46 23.92 20.23
N GLN A 358 0.48 23.02 20.34
CA GLN A 358 0.38 22.01 21.39
C GLN A 358 -0.08 20.69 20.77
N TRP A 359 0.22 19.58 21.42
CA TRP A 359 -0.35 18.28 21.04
C TRP A 359 -1.88 18.39 20.83
N PRO A 360 -2.46 17.76 19.79
CA PRO A 360 -1.80 16.98 18.72
C PRO A 360 -1.38 17.83 17.50
N HIS A 361 -1.68 19.13 17.48
CA HIS A 361 -1.51 19.99 16.31
C HIS A 361 -0.16 20.73 16.23
N GLY A 362 0.68 20.57 17.25
CA GLY A 362 1.97 21.25 17.30
C GLY A 362 2.99 20.64 16.36
N HIS A 363 3.84 21.48 15.79
CA HIS A 363 4.80 21.14 14.74
C HIS A 363 6.14 21.82 15.01
N VAL A 364 7.21 21.30 14.39
CA VAL A 364 8.49 21.98 14.36
C VAL A 364 8.49 22.98 13.21
N GLN A 365 8.69 24.25 13.54
CA GLN A 365 8.88 25.32 12.58
C GLN A 365 10.38 25.57 12.41
N VAL A 366 10.90 25.33 11.21
CA VAL A 366 12.30 25.62 10.83
C VAL A 366 12.31 26.91 10.03
N ARG A 367 13.04 27.91 10.52
CA ARG A 367 13.24 29.19 9.85
C ARG A 367 14.68 29.28 9.35
N PHE A 368 14.87 29.78 8.15
CA PHE A 368 16.21 29.93 7.57
C PHE A 368 16.22 31.00 6.47
N ARG A 369 17.41 31.44 6.09
CA ARG A 369 17.64 32.28 4.92
C ARG A 369 18.27 31.46 3.80
N HIS A 370 17.96 31.83 2.57
CA HIS A 370 18.46 31.16 1.38
C HIS A 370 19.12 32.19 0.46
N VAL A 371 20.31 31.87 -0.08
CA VAL A 371 21.11 32.79 -0.91
C VAL A 371 20.34 33.34 -2.11
N ASP A 372 19.52 32.51 -2.75
CA ASP A 372 18.71 32.89 -3.91
C ASP A 372 17.39 33.62 -3.58
N TYR A 373 17.04 33.75 -2.29
CA TYR A 373 15.85 34.47 -1.83
C TYR A 373 16.26 35.63 -0.90
N PRO A 374 17.06 36.60 -1.40
CA PRO A 374 17.64 37.65 -0.58
C PRO A 374 16.55 38.51 0.07
N GLY A 375 16.70 38.77 1.38
CA GLY A 375 15.76 39.58 2.16
C GLY A 375 14.50 38.84 2.61
N LEU A 376 14.32 37.57 2.24
CA LEU A 376 13.21 36.74 2.71
C LEU A 376 13.65 35.75 3.79
N THR A 377 12.74 35.47 4.72
CA THR A 377 12.87 34.35 5.66
C THR A 377 12.00 33.20 5.18
N LEU A 378 12.61 32.04 4.93
CA LEU A 378 11.89 30.84 4.58
C LEU A 378 11.45 30.11 5.85
N VAL A 379 10.25 29.56 5.83
CA VAL A 379 9.63 28.87 6.96
C VAL A 379 9.03 27.55 6.52
N GLU A 380 9.61 26.46 7.01
CA GLU A 380 9.12 25.09 6.80
C GLU A 380 8.39 24.59 8.06
N ARG A 381 7.26 23.90 7.88
CA ARG A 381 6.45 23.34 8.98
C ARG A 381 6.49 21.81 8.95
N LEU A 382 7.21 21.23 9.90
CA LEU A 382 7.46 19.80 9.97
C LEU A 382 6.60 19.15 11.06
N ARG A 383 5.73 18.22 10.67
CA ARG A 383 4.93 17.43 11.62
C ARG A 383 5.82 16.39 12.31
N LEU A 384 5.69 16.24 13.62
CA LEU A 384 6.40 15.22 14.41
C LEU A 384 5.66 13.86 14.45
N TYR A 385 4.35 13.93 14.21
CA TYR A 385 3.42 12.83 14.32
C TYR A 385 2.58 12.75 13.05
N ASP A 386 2.13 11.56 12.71
CA ASP A 386 1.10 11.38 11.70
C ASP A 386 -0.29 11.76 12.23
N GLU A 387 -1.30 11.60 11.38
CA GLU A 387 -2.67 12.02 11.67
C GLU A 387 -3.35 11.15 12.74
N GLN A 388 -2.76 10.01 13.12
CA GLN A 388 -3.22 9.16 14.22
C GLN A 388 -2.44 9.44 15.51
N GLY A 389 -1.46 10.35 15.47
CA GLY A 389 -0.59 10.65 16.60
C GLY A 389 0.55 9.64 16.78
N ALA A 390 0.79 8.74 15.82
CA ALA A 390 1.98 7.91 15.84
C ALA A 390 3.21 8.73 15.43
N ARG A 391 4.36 8.39 15.99
CA ARG A 391 5.61 9.10 15.68
C ARG A 391 6.01 8.82 14.25
N LEU A 392 6.51 9.84 13.57
CA LEU A 392 7.25 9.63 12.34
C LEU A 392 8.61 9.03 12.70
N ASP A 393 8.73 7.71 12.55
CA ASP A 393 9.96 6.97 12.82
C ASP A 393 11.14 7.59 12.05
N ASN A 394 12.27 7.74 12.73
CA ASN A 394 13.48 8.36 12.18
C ASN A 394 13.27 9.77 11.60
N PHE A 395 12.40 10.60 12.21
CA PHE A 395 12.13 11.98 11.83
C PHE A 395 13.38 12.74 11.31
N LEU A 396 14.46 12.80 12.09
CA LEU A 396 15.68 13.52 11.70
C LEU A 396 16.41 12.90 10.49
N ALA A 397 16.33 11.58 10.30
CA ALA A 397 16.94 10.92 9.15
C ALA A 397 16.16 11.17 7.86
N HIS A 398 14.85 11.46 7.95
CA HIS A 398 14.01 11.79 6.80
C HIS A 398 14.01 13.30 6.49
N VAL A 399 13.82 14.13 7.52
CA VAL A 399 13.69 15.58 7.41
C VAL A 399 14.97 16.22 6.90
N ARG A 400 16.15 15.80 7.37
CA ARG A 400 17.40 16.44 6.94
C ARG A 400 17.64 16.28 5.43
N PRO A 401 17.60 15.06 4.85
CA PRO A 401 17.67 14.91 3.40
C PRO A 401 16.61 15.72 2.64
N LEU A 402 15.37 15.79 3.15
CA LEU A 402 14.31 16.59 2.54
C LEU A 402 14.70 18.08 2.45
N LEU A 403 15.12 18.68 3.57
CA LEU A 403 15.53 20.09 3.63
C LEU A 403 16.75 20.38 2.74
N ILE A 404 17.72 19.46 2.70
CA ILE A 404 18.89 19.56 1.81
C ILE A 404 18.44 19.57 0.35
N GLU A 405 17.66 18.56 -0.04
CA GLU A 405 17.17 18.43 -1.42
C GLU A 405 16.35 19.66 -1.82
N GLN A 406 15.51 20.19 -0.92
CA GLN A 406 14.65 21.35 -1.19
C GLN A 406 15.47 22.63 -1.40
N ALA A 407 16.50 22.85 -0.58
CA ALA A 407 17.44 23.96 -0.73
C ALA A 407 18.25 23.85 -2.02
N ASP A 408 18.88 22.69 -2.25
CA ASP A 408 19.79 22.51 -3.39
C ASP A 408 19.04 22.54 -4.73
N THR A 409 17.80 22.08 -4.77
CA THR A 409 16.95 22.09 -5.98
C THR A 409 16.13 23.38 -6.14
N ARG A 410 16.14 24.29 -5.15
CA ARG A 410 15.30 25.49 -5.11
C ARG A 410 13.81 25.17 -5.30
N ALA A 411 13.37 24.06 -4.73
CA ALA A 411 11.98 23.62 -4.78
C ALA A 411 11.11 24.39 -3.77
N TYR A 412 11.11 25.72 -3.92
CA TYR A 412 10.34 26.65 -3.10
C TYR A 412 9.30 27.38 -3.96
N PRO A 413 8.20 27.87 -3.36
CA PRO A 413 7.28 28.74 -4.07
C PRO A 413 7.98 30.02 -4.56
N PRO A 414 7.43 30.70 -5.59
CA PRO A 414 7.96 31.98 -6.05
C PRO A 414 8.02 33.02 -4.91
N ALA A 415 9.03 33.89 -4.94
CA ALA A 415 9.20 34.95 -3.95
C ALA A 415 8.00 35.91 -3.85
N SER A 416 7.18 36.01 -4.90
CA SER A 416 5.92 36.79 -4.91
C SER A 416 4.88 36.28 -3.92
N ASP A 417 4.98 35.02 -3.48
CA ASP A 417 4.03 34.41 -2.55
C ASP A 417 4.37 34.76 -1.09
N ALA A 418 5.47 35.48 -0.85
CA ALA A 418 5.89 35.87 0.49
C ALA A 418 4.92 36.90 1.12
N VAL A 419 4.57 36.66 2.39
CA VAL A 419 3.71 37.55 3.18
C VAL A 419 4.55 38.17 4.28
N GLY A 420 4.70 39.50 4.25
CA GLY A 420 5.45 40.24 5.27
C GLY A 420 6.94 39.86 5.36
N GLY A 421 7.57 39.54 4.22
CA GLY A 421 8.98 39.12 4.17
C GLY A 421 9.21 37.65 4.57
N VAL A 422 8.15 36.89 4.82
CA VAL A 422 8.21 35.45 5.13
C VAL A 422 7.63 34.66 3.97
N LEU A 423 8.41 33.70 3.48
CA LEU A 423 7.96 32.71 2.51
C LEU A 423 7.70 31.39 3.24
N TYR A 424 6.44 30.98 3.29
CA TYR A 424 6.09 29.64 3.79
C TYR A 424 6.34 28.65 2.66
N VAL A 425 7.19 27.68 2.93
CA VAL A 425 7.68 26.70 1.96
C VAL A 425 7.00 25.35 2.12
#